data_AF-A0A0N5C0A8-F1
#
_entry.id   AF-A0A0N5C0A8-F1
#
_cell.length_a   1.000
_cell.length_b   1.000
_cell.length_c   1.000
_cell.angle_alpha   90.00
_cell.angle_beta   90.00
_cell.angle_gamma   90.00
#
_symmetry.space_group_name_H-M   'P 1'
#
loop_
_entity.id
_entity.type
_entity.pdbx_description
1 polymer ?
#
loop_
_entity_poly.entity_id
_entity_poly.type
_entity_poly.pdbx_seq_one_letter_code
_entity_poly.pdbx_strand_id
1 'polypeptide(L)'
;MSREKNLNRVQRETIYPKDMESCFPPSHFGTSLMRPFEEMRNIDGFSNKYTDNMYEYAPRPTCSPENTSCGSEFLFCKISNGVGKCTAKVKSSGNCTGLEDIPEVCYMGKCVNGTCLSDFPSTIKKQELNAILNSVTSSSVIK
;
A
#
# COMPACT_ATOMS: atom_id res chain seq x y z
N MET A 1 1.76 -17.92 -0.23
CA MET A 1 2.55 -18.01 -1.49
C MET A 1 4.06 -17.75 -1.37
N SER A 2 4.58 -16.57 -0.98
CA SER A 2 6.06 -16.37 -0.90
C SER A 2 6.72 -17.27 0.16
N ARG A 3 6.16 -17.30 1.38
CA ARG A 3 6.58 -18.24 2.44
C ARG A 3 6.55 -19.69 1.97
N GLU A 4 5.54 -20.05 1.20
CA GLU A 4 5.37 -21.42 0.72
C GLU A 4 6.37 -21.83 -0.34
N LYS A 5 6.70 -20.90 -1.24
CA LYS A 5 7.66 -21.10 -2.32
C LYS A 5 9.11 -21.15 -1.81
N ASN A 6 9.41 -20.45 -0.72
CA ASN A 6 10.79 -20.27 -0.27
C ASN A 6 11.14 -21.09 0.98
N LEU A 7 10.17 -21.54 1.77
CA LEU A 7 10.41 -22.26 3.03
C LEU A 7 9.72 -23.61 3.06
N ASN A 8 10.42 -24.61 3.59
CA ASN A 8 9.81 -25.89 3.95
C ASN A 8 8.88 -25.72 5.16
N ARG A 9 8.07 -26.76 5.43
CA ARG A 9 7.00 -26.68 6.44
C ARG A 9 7.51 -26.40 7.85
N VAL A 10 8.67 -26.94 8.23
CA VAL A 10 9.31 -26.71 9.54
C VAL A 10 9.87 -25.29 9.63
N GLN A 11 10.55 -24.83 8.58
CA GLN A 11 11.11 -23.48 8.50
C GLN A 11 10.03 -22.39 8.62
N ARG A 12 8.82 -22.63 8.12
CA ARG A 12 7.71 -21.68 8.24
C ARG A 12 7.38 -21.39 9.71
N GLU A 13 7.38 -22.38 10.58
CA GLU A 13 6.98 -22.20 11.99
C GLU A 13 8.10 -21.64 12.86
N THR A 14 9.35 -21.68 12.37
CA THR A 14 10.54 -21.42 13.20
C THR A 14 11.33 -20.18 12.79
N ILE A 15 11.21 -19.73 11.54
CA ILE A 15 11.91 -18.53 11.07
C ILE A 15 11.14 -17.29 11.53
N TYR A 16 11.69 -16.61 12.53
CA TYR A 16 11.26 -15.32 13.04
C TYR A 16 12.42 -14.31 12.93
N PRO A 17 12.17 -13.00 12.70
CA PRO A 17 13.21 -11.98 12.74
C PRO A 17 14.00 -12.03 14.05
N LYS A 18 15.33 -11.82 14.02
CA LYS A 18 16.12 -11.75 15.24
C LYS A 18 15.70 -10.57 16.09
N ASP A 19 15.54 -10.78 17.38
CA ASP A 19 15.17 -9.73 18.33
C ASP A 19 16.21 -8.60 18.31
N MET A 20 15.81 -7.42 17.84
CA MET A 20 16.65 -6.24 17.68
C MET A 20 15.89 -4.99 18.10
N GLU A 21 16.16 -4.50 19.30
CA GLU A 21 15.47 -3.33 19.88
C GLU A 21 15.69 -2.04 19.07
N SER A 22 16.82 -1.96 18.33
CA SER A 22 17.10 -0.86 17.41
C SER A 22 16.18 -0.82 16.18
N CYS A 23 15.52 -1.93 15.85
CA CYS A 23 14.62 -2.04 14.69
C CYS A 23 13.15 -2.05 15.09
N PHE A 24 12.82 -2.66 16.23
CA PHE A 24 11.45 -2.80 16.71
C PHE A 24 11.40 -2.97 18.23
N PRO A 25 10.33 -2.51 18.89
CA PRO A 25 10.20 -2.65 20.34
C PRO A 25 10.13 -4.12 20.77
N PRO A 26 10.51 -4.44 22.03
CA PRO A 26 10.50 -5.81 22.56
C PRO A 26 9.14 -6.52 22.46
N SER A 27 8.05 -5.77 22.37
CA SER A 27 6.71 -6.34 22.14
C SER A 27 6.57 -7.12 20.82
N HIS A 28 7.45 -6.90 19.84
CA HIS A 28 7.49 -7.64 18.58
C HIS A 28 8.48 -8.80 18.58
N PHE A 29 9.20 -9.05 19.68
CA PHE A 29 10.15 -10.17 19.75
C PHE A 29 9.41 -11.51 19.67
N GLY A 30 10.05 -12.51 19.08
CA GLY A 30 9.40 -13.81 18.86
C GLY A 30 8.97 -14.48 20.17
N THR A 31 9.73 -14.22 21.23
CA THR A 31 9.51 -14.74 22.59
C THR A 31 8.49 -13.95 23.40
N SER A 32 8.12 -12.74 22.96
CA SER A 32 7.15 -11.88 23.66
C SER A 32 5.72 -12.36 23.48
N LEU A 33 4.87 -12.08 24.47
CA LEU A 33 3.45 -12.45 24.46
C LEU A 33 2.67 -11.71 23.35
N MET A 34 1.86 -12.45 22.60
CA MET A 34 1.05 -11.99 21.48
C MET A 34 -0.27 -11.39 21.97
N ARG A 35 -0.22 -10.17 22.52
CA ARG A 35 -1.44 -9.53 23.05
C ARG A 35 -2.49 -9.24 21.96
N PRO A 36 -3.80 -9.36 22.26
CA PRO A 36 -4.41 -9.73 23.55
C PRO A 36 -4.57 -11.24 23.76
N PHE A 37 -3.95 -12.08 22.94
CA PHE A 37 -4.06 -13.52 23.08
C PHE A 37 -3.13 -14.00 24.19
N GLU A 38 -3.71 -14.19 25.37
CA GLU A 38 -3.01 -14.67 26.55
C GLU A 38 -2.36 -16.05 26.27
N GLU A 39 -1.23 -16.32 26.92
CA GLU A 39 -0.45 -17.57 26.82
C GLU A 39 0.25 -17.86 25.47
N MET A 40 -0.05 -17.13 24.40
CA MET A 40 0.66 -17.26 23.12
C MET A 40 1.80 -16.26 22.99
N ARG A 41 2.89 -16.65 22.33
CA ARG A 41 3.98 -15.75 21.92
C ARG A 41 3.85 -15.37 20.46
N ASN A 42 4.50 -14.30 20.06
CA ASN A 42 4.46 -13.82 18.66
C ASN A 42 4.93 -14.89 17.66
N ILE A 43 5.92 -15.71 18.04
CA ILE A 43 6.39 -16.82 17.18
C ILE A 43 5.32 -17.90 16.97
N ASP A 44 4.43 -18.10 17.93
CA ASP A 44 3.40 -19.14 17.84
C ASP A 44 2.37 -18.81 16.75
N GLY A 45 2.23 -17.53 16.39
CA GLY A 45 1.43 -17.05 15.25
C GLY A 45 1.93 -17.53 13.87
N PHE A 46 3.11 -18.14 13.81
CA PHE A 46 3.68 -18.68 12.57
C PHE A 46 3.32 -20.16 12.32
N SER A 47 2.53 -20.78 13.22
CA SER A 47 2.06 -22.16 13.07
C SER A 47 1.31 -22.37 11.75
N ASN A 48 1.63 -23.46 11.04
CA ASN A 48 0.92 -23.81 9.81
C ASN A 48 -0.55 -24.20 10.09
N LYS A 49 -0.89 -24.57 11.34
CA LYS A 49 -2.27 -24.91 11.72
C LYS A 49 -3.28 -23.83 11.31
N TYR A 50 -2.87 -22.55 11.35
CA TYR A 50 -3.74 -21.46 10.92
C TYR A 50 -4.09 -21.55 9.43
N THR A 51 -3.08 -21.78 8.57
CA THR A 51 -3.27 -21.91 7.12
C THR A 51 -3.81 -23.26 6.70
N ASP A 52 -3.66 -24.31 7.51
CA ASP A 52 -4.19 -25.64 7.18
C ASP A 52 -5.68 -25.78 7.53
N ASN A 53 -6.15 -25.08 8.58
CA ASN A 53 -7.48 -25.33 9.14
C ASN A 53 -8.45 -24.13 9.08
N MET A 54 -7.96 -22.89 8.96
CA MET A 54 -8.81 -21.70 9.15
C MET A 54 -8.97 -20.85 7.89
N TYR A 55 -7.95 -20.77 7.02
CA TYR A 55 -7.99 -19.92 5.83
C TYR A 55 -7.27 -20.55 4.66
N GLU A 56 -7.84 -20.39 3.46
CA GLU A 56 -7.17 -20.64 2.20
C GLU A 56 -6.85 -19.33 1.48
N TYR A 57 -5.77 -19.33 0.71
CA TYR A 57 -5.38 -18.15 -0.08
C TYR A 57 -6.04 -18.18 -1.45
N ALA A 58 -6.79 -17.13 -1.78
CA ALA A 58 -7.15 -16.86 -3.16
C ALA A 58 -5.89 -16.64 -4.01
N PRO A 59 -5.92 -17.00 -5.31
CA PRO A 59 -4.84 -16.68 -6.23
C PRO A 59 -4.62 -15.17 -6.29
N ARG A 60 -3.35 -14.75 -6.40
CA ARG A 60 -3.02 -13.33 -6.57
C ARG A 60 -3.64 -12.83 -7.89
N PRO A 61 -4.26 -11.64 -7.94
CA PRO A 61 -4.76 -11.09 -9.19
C PRO A 61 -3.62 -10.98 -10.22
N THR A 62 -3.92 -11.37 -11.45
CA THR A 62 -3.00 -11.39 -12.59
C THR A 62 -3.50 -10.46 -13.69
N CYS A 63 -2.58 -9.92 -14.47
CA CYS A 63 -2.87 -9.15 -15.67
C CYS A 63 -1.87 -9.56 -16.76
N SER A 64 -2.15 -9.19 -18.01
CA SER A 64 -1.30 -9.47 -19.16
C SER A 64 -1.24 -8.25 -20.10
N PRO A 65 -0.37 -8.24 -21.12
CA PRO A 65 -0.39 -7.19 -22.14
C PRO A 65 -1.73 -7.05 -22.87
N GLU A 66 -2.46 -8.15 -23.04
CA GLU A 66 -3.77 -8.19 -23.70
C GLU A 66 -4.91 -7.78 -22.76
N ASN A 67 -4.74 -8.00 -21.45
CA ASN A 67 -5.69 -7.59 -20.42
C ASN A 67 -4.99 -6.90 -19.25
N THR A 68 -4.95 -5.58 -19.30
CA THR A 68 -4.31 -4.71 -18.29
C THR A 68 -5.13 -4.53 -17.02
N SER A 69 -6.35 -5.09 -16.94
CA SER A 69 -7.19 -4.96 -15.76
C SER A 69 -6.76 -5.94 -14.65
N CYS A 70 -6.67 -5.42 -13.43
CA CYS A 70 -6.42 -6.20 -12.22
C CYS A 70 -7.68 -6.48 -11.38
N GLY A 71 -8.86 -6.06 -11.86
CA GLY A 71 -10.13 -6.26 -11.16
C GLY A 71 -10.28 -5.49 -9.84
N SER A 72 -9.46 -4.47 -9.61
CA SER A 72 -9.48 -3.65 -8.39
C SER A 72 -9.09 -2.21 -8.71
N GLU A 73 -9.81 -1.25 -8.16
CA GLU A 73 -9.52 0.18 -8.31
C GLU A 73 -8.19 0.61 -7.67
N PHE A 74 -7.69 -0.19 -6.72
CA PHE A 74 -6.46 0.05 -5.97
C PHE A 74 -5.22 -0.59 -6.61
N LEU A 75 -5.39 -1.37 -7.67
CA LEU A 75 -4.31 -2.06 -8.36
C LEU A 75 -4.15 -1.53 -9.78
N PHE A 76 -2.93 -1.52 -10.28
CA PHE A 76 -2.61 -1.30 -11.70
C PHE A 76 -1.77 -2.47 -12.22
N CYS A 77 -1.84 -2.70 -13.54
CA CYS A 77 -1.00 -3.70 -14.17
C CYS A 77 0.38 -3.13 -14.50
N LYS A 78 1.42 -3.64 -13.84
CA LYS A 78 2.80 -3.37 -14.21
C LYS A 78 3.28 -4.45 -15.19
N ILE A 79 3.48 -4.07 -16.44
CA ILE A 79 4.06 -4.96 -17.46
C ILE A 79 5.57 -4.78 -17.45
N SER A 80 6.32 -5.88 -17.41
CA SER A 80 7.77 -5.87 -17.54
C SER A 80 8.22 -7.12 -18.28
N ASN A 81 8.98 -6.96 -19.37
CA ASN A 81 9.45 -8.06 -20.22
C ASN A 81 8.32 -9.02 -20.65
N GLY A 82 7.15 -8.49 -21.02
CA GLY A 82 5.98 -9.28 -21.43
C GLY A 82 5.20 -9.94 -20.28
N VAL A 83 5.64 -9.80 -19.03
CA VAL A 83 4.95 -10.37 -17.85
C VAL A 83 4.21 -9.28 -17.10
N GLY A 84 2.88 -9.40 -17.03
CA GLY A 84 2.02 -8.51 -16.24
C GLY A 84 1.98 -8.90 -14.76
N LYS A 85 2.10 -7.91 -13.87
CA LYS A 85 1.95 -8.08 -12.42
C LYS A 85 1.04 -7.00 -11.86
N CYS A 86 -0.06 -7.41 -11.24
CA CYS A 86 -0.91 -6.51 -10.48
C CYS A 86 -0.20 -5.99 -9.24
N THR A 87 -0.08 -4.66 -9.17
CA THR A 87 0.66 -3.92 -8.15
C THR A 87 -0.22 -2.83 -7.57
N ALA A 88 -0.03 -2.50 -6.29
CA ALA A 88 -0.79 -1.44 -5.64
C ALA A 88 -0.48 -0.07 -6.26
N LYS A 89 -1.53 0.73 -6.49
CA LYS A 89 -1.40 2.13 -6.92
C LYS A 89 -0.69 2.96 -5.86
N VAL A 90 0.02 3.98 -6.31
CA VAL A 90 0.73 4.94 -5.47
C VAL A 90 -0.27 5.93 -4.90
N LYS A 91 -0.23 6.13 -3.58
CA LYS A 91 -1.07 7.13 -2.90
C LYS A 91 -0.74 8.55 -3.36
N SER A 92 -1.65 9.49 -3.13
CA SER A 92 -1.38 10.92 -3.35
C SER A 92 -0.11 11.37 -2.62
N SER A 93 0.68 12.21 -3.28
CA SER A 93 2.00 12.67 -2.85
C SER A 93 3.06 11.58 -2.75
N GLY A 94 2.79 10.36 -3.22
CA GLY A 94 3.75 9.27 -3.30
C GLY A 94 4.67 9.40 -4.52
N ASN A 95 5.83 8.74 -4.44
CA ASN A 95 6.81 8.69 -5.53
C ASN A 95 6.35 7.70 -6.62
N CYS A 96 6.27 8.19 -7.86
CA CYS A 96 5.94 7.41 -9.05
C CYS A 96 7.03 7.51 -10.14
N THR A 97 8.26 7.86 -9.76
CA THR A 97 9.40 7.92 -10.68
C THR A 97 9.67 6.58 -11.35
N GLY A 98 9.85 6.59 -12.68
CA GLY A 98 10.02 5.40 -13.51
C GLY A 98 8.73 4.65 -13.82
N LEU A 99 7.57 5.24 -13.51
CA LEU A 99 6.23 4.71 -13.79
C LEU A 99 5.35 5.75 -14.51
N GLU A 100 5.93 6.82 -15.03
CA GLU A 100 5.24 7.95 -15.67
C GLU A 100 4.44 7.51 -16.89
N ASP A 101 4.91 6.49 -17.61
CA ASP A 101 4.25 5.94 -18.81
C ASP A 101 3.02 5.08 -18.50
N ILE A 102 2.72 4.86 -17.21
CA ILE A 102 1.58 4.03 -16.77
C ILE A 102 0.47 4.95 -16.26
N PRO A 103 -0.64 5.12 -17.03
CA PRO A 103 -1.67 6.10 -16.71
C PRO A 103 -2.34 5.86 -15.34
N GLU A 104 -2.50 4.60 -14.95
CA GLU A 104 -3.22 4.20 -13.73
C GLU A 104 -2.32 4.02 -12.50
N VAL A 105 -1.05 4.45 -12.55
CA VAL A 105 -0.10 4.23 -11.44
C VAL A 105 -0.55 4.92 -10.14
N CYS A 106 -1.17 6.09 -10.24
CA CYS A 106 -1.61 6.87 -9.09
C CYS A 106 -3.06 6.57 -8.73
N TYR A 107 -3.34 6.47 -7.44
CA TYR A 107 -4.72 6.35 -6.96
C TYR A 107 -5.44 7.70 -7.10
N MET A 108 -6.50 7.74 -7.91
CA MET A 108 -7.32 8.94 -8.19
C MET A 108 -6.47 10.17 -8.55
N GLY A 109 -5.54 10.00 -9.48
CA GLY A 109 -4.58 11.03 -9.81
C GLY A 109 -3.66 10.64 -10.96
N LYS A 110 -2.65 11.48 -11.21
CA LYS A 110 -1.65 11.24 -12.26
C LYS A 110 -0.25 11.44 -11.73
N CYS A 111 0.70 10.73 -12.35
CA CYS A 111 2.11 10.91 -12.06
C CYS A 111 2.59 12.18 -12.78
N VAL A 112 2.97 13.19 -12.00
CA VAL A 112 3.46 14.47 -12.50
C VAL A 112 4.80 14.76 -11.84
N ASN A 113 5.85 14.87 -12.65
CA ASN A 113 7.21 15.14 -12.18
C ASN A 113 7.66 14.15 -11.07
N GLY A 114 7.40 12.86 -11.27
CA GLY A 114 7.75 11.79 -10.33
C GLY A 114 6.89 11.71 -9.06
N THR A 115 5.83 12.51 -8.95
CA THR A 115 4.92 12.52 -7.78
C THR A 115 3.46 12.34 -8.19
N CYS A 116 2.72 11.52 -7.45
CA CYS A 116 1.29 11.36 -7.68
C CYS A 116 0.49 12.56 -7.17
N LEU A 117 -0.13 13.30 -8.06
CA LEU A 117 -1.05 14.39 -7.72
C LEU A 117 -2.48 13.89 -7.79
N SER A 118 -3.27 14.13 -6.74
CA SER A 118 -4.70 13.77 -6.72
C SER A 118 -5.50 14.67 -7.66
N ASP A 119 -6.46 14.08 -8.38
CA ASP A 119 -7.40 14.83 -9.21
C ASP A 119 -8.38 15.66 -8.36
N PHE A 120 -8.53 15.30 -7.09
CA PHE A 120 -9.22 16.14 -6.11
C PHE A 120 -8.25 17.17 -5.54
N PRO A 121 -8.58 18.46 -5.57
CA PRO A 121 -7.80 19.46 -4.87
C PRO A 121 -7.82 19.10 -3.38
N SER A 122 -6.63 18.97 -2.78
CA SER A 122 -6.54 18.93 -1.33
C SER A 122 -7.23 20.18 -0.78
N THR A 123 -8.15 20.01 0.17
CA THR A 123 -8.94 21.08 0.79
C THR A 123 -8.09 22.15 1.50
N ILE A 124 -6.77 22.08 1.39
CA ILE A 124 -5.78 22.97 2.00
C ILE A 124 -5.64 24.31 1.23
N LYS A 125 -6.12 24.42 -0.02
CA LYS A 125 -6.18 25.71 -0.74
C LYS A 125 -7.53 26.45 -0.67
N LYS A 126 -8.42 26.12 0.28
CA LYS A 126 -9.61 26.96 0.53
C LYS A 126 -9.26 28.35 1.09
N GLN A 127 -8.08 28.53 1.70
CA GLN A 127 -7.69 29.82 2.26
C GLN A 127 -7.19 30.82 1.21
N GLU A 128 -6.62 30.37 0.09
CA GLU A 128 -6.18 31.29 -0.98
C GLU A 128 -7.34 31.72 -1.90
N LEU A 129 -8.33 30.85 -2.15
CA LEU A 129 -9.48 31.18 -2.98
C LEU A 129 -10.42 32.20 -2.30
N ASN A 130 -10.58 32.09 -0.97
CA ASN A 130 -11.38 33.02 -0.18
C ASN A 130 -10.73 34.42 -0.07
N ALA A 131 -9.40 34.52 -0.17
CA ALA A 131 -8.70 35.80 -0.17
C ALA A 131 -8.91 36.60 -1.48
N ILE A 132 -9.05 35.90 -2.61
CA ILE A 132 -9.30 36.50 -3.92
C ILE A 132 -10.77 36.94 -4.05
N LEU A 133 -11.71 36.19 -3.49
CA LEU A 133 -13.14 36.57 -3.47
C LEU A 133 -13.40 37.83 -2.61
N ASN A 134 -12.70 37.98 -1.48
CA ASN A 134 -12.87 39.12 -0.58
C ASN A 134 -12.22 40.42 -1.08
N SER A 135 -11.20 40.35 -1.94
CA SER A 135 -10.57 41.55 -2.54
C SER A 135 -11.38 42.13 -3.70
N VAL A 136 -12.18 41.30 -4.37
CA VAL A 136 -13.07 41.72 -5.47
C VAL A 136 -14.33 42.41 -4.93
N THR A 137 -14.83 42.02 -3.75
CA THR A 137 -16.04 42.61 -3.14
C THR A 137 -15.81 43.97 -2.47
N SER A 138 -14.58 44.31 -2.07
CA SER A 138 -14.26 45.61 -1.46
C SER A 138 -14.04 46.75 -2.46
N SER A 139 -13.93 46.45 -3.76
CA SER A 139 -13.71 47.47 -4.80
C SER A 139 -15.00 48.01 -5.43
N SER A 140 -16.18 47.52 -5.03
CA SER A 140 -17.48 47.92 -5.60
C SER A 140 -18.38 48.74 -4.66
N VAL A 141 -17.87 49.25 -3.53
CA VAL A 141 -18.58 50.25 -2.71
C VAL A 141 -17.92 51.61 -2.89
N ILE A 142 -18.14 52.21 -4.06
CA ILE A 142 -17.88 53.64 -4.30
C ILE A 142 -19.15 54.37 -3.83
N LYS A 143 -19.01 55.17 -2.77
CA LYS A 143 -19.94 56.24 -2.41
C LYS A 143 -19.77 57.41 -3.36
#